data_AF-A0A2B4R4L6-F1
#
_entry.id   AF-A0A2B4R4L6-F1
#
_cell.length_a   1.000
_cell.length_b   1.000
_cell.length_c   1.000
_cell.angle_alpha   90.00
_cell.angle_beta   90.00
_cell.angle_gamma   90.00
#
_symmetry.space_group_name_H-M   'P 1'
#
loop_
_entity.id
_entity.type
_entity.pdbx_description
1 polymer ?
#
loop_
_entity_poly.entity_id
_entity_poly.type
_entity_poly.pdbx_seq_one_letter_code
_entity_poly.pdbx_strand_id
1 'polypeptide(L)'
;MKYPADIPDYFKLAFPEGLKYDRKITFEDGGCATATVEMSLKGNTLMHKTNFQGGNFPIDGPVMQKRTLGWEPTSEKMTPCDGIIKGDTMMYLMVEGGKTLKCRYENNY
;
A
#
# COMPACT_ATOMS: atom_id res chain seq x y z
N MET A 1 -9.38 7.85 -6.08
CA MET A 1 -9.52 6.95 -7.24
C MET A 1 -10.74 7.35 -8.07
N LYS A 2 -10.64 7.27 -9.39
CA LYS A 2 -11.77 7.52 -10.31
C LYS A 2 -12.34 6.17 -10.73
N TYR A 3 -13.41 5.76 -10.07
CA TYR A 3 -14.15 4.55 -10.44
C TYR A 3 -15.06 4.84 -11.64
N PRO A 4 -15.12 3.96 -12.64
CA PRO A 4 -16.13 4.04 -13.69
C PRO A 4 -17.52 3.71 -13.13
N ALA A 5 -18.58 4.11 -13.83
CA ALA A 5 -19.95 4.04 -13.31
C ALA A 5 -20.46 2.61 -13.07
N ASP A 6 -19.87 1.63 -13.75
CA ASP A 6 -20.20 0.20 -13.71
C ASP A 6 -19.43 -0.60 -12.65
N ILE A 7 -18.43 0.01 -11.99
CA ILE A 7 -17.68 -0.63 -10.90
C ILE A 7 -18.05 0.05 -9.58
N PRO A 8 -18.61 -0.68 -8.59
CA PRO A 8 -18.90 -0.13 -7.27
C PRO A 8 -17.65 0.47 -6.61
N ASP A 9 -17.76 1.72 -6.18
CA ASP A 9 -16.68 2.40 -5.46
C ASP A 9 -16.72 2.04 -3.97
N TYR A 10 -16.11 0.91 -3.65
CA TYR A 10 -16.01 0.38 -2.28
C TYR A 10 -15.49 1.45 -1.28
N PHE A 11 -14.51 2.25 -1.70
CA PHE A 11 -13.89 3.25 -0.82
C PHE A 11 -14.81 4.41 -0.49
N LYS A 12 -15.59 4.90 -1.46
CA LYS A 12 -16.59 5.96 -1.19
C LYS A 12 -17.77 5.43 -0.37
N LEU A 13 -18.18 4.18 -0.61
CA LEU A 13 -19.27 3.52 0.13
C LEU A 13 -18.93 3.26 1.61
N ALA A 14 -17.64 3.24 1.97
CA ALA A 14 -17.22 3.06 3.36
C ALA A 14 -17.47 4.29 4.25
N PHE A 15 -17.84 5.45 3.69
CA PHE A 15 -18.05 6.69 4.46
C PHE A 15 -19.54 7.03 4.58
N PRO A 16 -19.98 7.60 5.73
CA PRO A 16 -19.16 8.23 6.77
C PRO A 16 -18.54 7.31 7.83
N GLU A 17 -18.91 6.03 7.89
CA GLU A 17 -18.50 5.08 8.94
C GLU A 17 -16.97 4.91 9.05
N GLY A 18 -16.27 4.97 7.92
CA GLY A 18 -14.82 4.88 7.81
C GLY A 18 -14.35 3.54 7.24
N LEU A 19 -13.04 3.45 7.03
CA LEU A 19 -12.38 2.29 6.45
C LEU A 19 -11.21 1.86 7.33
N LYS A 20 -11.06 0.56 7.54
CA LYS A 20 -9.90 -0.04 8.19
C LYS A 20 -9.29 -1.04 7.24
N TYR A 21 -7.97 -1.00 7.10
CA TYR A 21 -7.28 -1.99 6.30
C TYR A 21 -5.89 -2.26 6.88
N ASP A 22 -5.38 -3.44 6.62
CA ASP A 22 -3.98 -3.77 6.83
C ASP A 22 -3.25 -3.93 5.49
N ARG A 23 -1.94 -3.69 5.55
CA ARG A 23 -1.04 -3.83 4.42
C ARG A 23 0.19 -4.61 4.86
N LYS A 24 0.63 -5.52 4.00
CA LYS A 24 1.95 -6.14 4.06
C LYS A 24 2.77 -5.74 2.83
N ILE A 25 4.04 -5.45 3.06
CA ILE A 25 5.02 -5.11 2.03
C ILE A 25 6.20 -6.07 2.18
N THR A 26 6.53 -6.80 1.12
CA THR A 26 7.66 -7.74 1.11
C THR A 26 8.62 -7.37 -0.03
N PHE A 27 9.84 -6.95 0.30
CA PHE A 27 10.87 -6.59 -0.65
C PHE A 27 11.69 -7.80 -1.07
N GLU A 28 12.21 -7.79 -2.30
CA GLU A 28 13.01 -8.90 -2.83
C GLU A 28 14.36 -9.08 -2.12
N ASP A 29 14.85 -8.08 -1.41
CA ASP A 29 16.09 -8.10 -0.61
C ASP A 29 15.89 -8.60 0.83
N GLY A 30 14.68 -9.07 1.16
CA GLY A 30 14.32 -9.58 2.49
C GLY A 30 13.76 -8.52 3.43
N GLY A 31 13.83 -7.23 3.07
CA GLY A 31 13.15 -6.18 3.79
C GLY A 31 11.64 -6.42 3.85
N CYS A 32 11.00 -6.06 4.95
CA CYS A 32 9.55 -6.18 5.09
C CYS A 32 8.96 -5.02 5.88
N ALA A 33 7.69 -4.73 5.61
CA ALA A 33 6.93 -3.80 6.42
C ALA A 33 5.48 -4.21 6.53
N THR A 34 4.84 -3.79 7.61
CA THR A 34 3.40 -3.89 7.84
C THR A 34 2.84 -2.52 8.15
N ALA A 35 1.59 -2.28 7.71
CA ALA A 35 0.84 -1.10 8.11
C ALA A 35 -0.57 -1.50 8.52
N THR A 36 -1.10 -0.82 9.54
CA THR A 36 -2.52 -0.86 9.88
C THR A 36 -3.06 0.55 9.80
N VAL A 37 -4.16 0.72 9.09
CA VAL A 37 -4.74 2.01 8.77
C VAL A 37 -6.17 2.09 9.25
N GLU A 38 -6.53 3.21 9.85
CA GLU A 38 -7.88 3.58 10.23
C GLU A 38 -8.19 4.96 9.64
N MET A 39 -9.23 5.01 8.82
CA MET A 39 -9.71 6.21 8.13
C MET A 39 -11.10 6.56 8.62
N SER A 40 -11.34 7.84 8.90
CA SER A 40 -12.67 8.35 9.31
C SER A 40 -12.93 9.74 8.70
N LEU A 41 -14.18 10.15 8.60
CA LEU A 41 -14.56 11.46 8.09
C LEU A 41 -15.05 12.37 9.22
N LYS A 42 -14.45 13.57 9.35
CA LYS A 42 -14.88 14.61 10.29
C LYS A 42 -15.27 15.86 9.51
N GLY A 43 -16.58 16.05 9.30
CA GLY A 43 -17.08 17.07 8.39
C GLY A 43 -16.57 16.81 6.97
N ASN A 44 -15.75 17.72 6.43
CA ASN A 44 -15.13 17.57 5.11
C ASN A 44 -13.66 17.11 5.18
N THR A 45 -13.18 16.68 6.35
CA THR A 45 -11.78 16.30 6.56
C THR A 45 -11.65 14.79 6.74
N LEU A 46 -10.86 14.16 5.86
CA LEU A 46 -10.49 12.75 5.98
C LEU A 46 -9.36 12.60 6.99
N MET A 47 -9.65 11.96 8.11
CA MET A 47 -8.67 11.63 9.15
C MET A 47 -8.04 10.29 8.84
N HIS A 48 -6.72 10.23 8.75
CA HIS A 48 -5.96 9.02 8.43
C HIS A 48 -4.97 8.72 9.57
N LYS A 49 -5.21 7.62 10.28
CA LYS A 49 -4.32 7.13 11.35
C LYS A 49 -3.62 5.87 10.87
N THR A 50 -2.29 5.85 10.96
CA THR A 50 -1.47 4.73 10.51
C THR A 50 -0.48 4.32 11.57
N ASN A 51 -0.37 3.02 11.79
CA ASN A 51 0.81 2.41 12.39
C ASN A 51 1.61 1.75 11.26
N PHE A 52 2.92 2.01 11.19
CA PHE A 52 3.81 1.45 10.17
C PHE A 52 5.05 0.88 10.85
N GLN A 53 5.34 -0.39 10.58
CA GLN A 53 6.49 -1.09 11.15
C GLN A 53 7.30 -1.71 10.03
N GLY A 54 8.61 -1.45 10.03
CA GLY A 54 9.56 -2.01 9.07
C GLY A 54 10.61 -2.87 9.78
N GLY A 55 11.09 -3.91 9.11
CA GLY A 55 12.10 -4.82 9.64
C GLY A 55 12.91 -5.50 8.53
N ASN A 56 13.99 -6.15 8.94
CA ASN A 56 14.84 -6.99 8.08
C ASN A 56 15.47 -6.30 6.85
N PHE A 57 15.50 -4.97 6.80
CA PHE A 57 16.19 -4.26 5.72
C PHE A 57 17.71 -4.44 5.83
N PRO A 58 18.41 -4.83 4.75
CA PRO A 58 19.86 -4.88 4.74
C PRO A 58 20.45 -3.50 5.07
N ILE A 59 21.44 -3.44 5.95
CA ILE A 59 22.02 -2.17 6.41
C ILE A 59 22.69 -1.40 5.26
N ASP A 60 23.28 -2.12 4.31
CA ASP A 60 23.88 -1.62 3.06
C ASP A 60 22.88 -1.57 1.89
N GLY A 61 21.64 -2.02 2.11
CA GLY A 61 20.55 -2.02 1.14
C GLY A 61 20.12 -0.60 0.75
N PRO A 62 19.46 -0.45 -0.41
CA PRO A 62 19.11 0.86 -0.94
C PRO A 62 18.14 1.64 -0.04
N VAL A 63 17.28 0.96 0.72
CA VAL A 63 16.36 1.58 1.69
C VAL A 63 17.13 2.22 2.84
N MET A 64 17.97 1.46 3.54
CA MET A 64 18.74 1.96 4.70
C MET A 64 19.79 3.00 4.30
N GLN A 65 20.33 2.90 3.08
CA GLN A 65 21.28 3.86 2.52
C GLN A 65 20.63 5.07 1.85
N LYS A 66 19.29 5.20 1.87
CA LYS A 66 18.54 6.31 1.27
C LYS A 66 18.82 6.54 -0.24
N ARG A 67 19.03 5.46 -0.99
CA ARG A 67 19.35 5.49 -2.44
C ARG A 67 18.11 5.29 -3.33
N THR A 68 16.92 5.54 -2.79
CA THR A 68 15.63 5.32 -3.45
C THR A 68 15.20 6.60 -4.18
N LEU A 69 14.71 6.48 -5.41
CA LEU A 69 14.38 7.61 -6.30
C LEU A 69 12.88 7.80 -6.53
N GLY A 70 12.04 6.89 -6.00
CA GLY A 70 10.58 6.93 -6.15
C GLY A 70 10.02 5.63 -6.73
N TRP A 71 8.71 5.56 -6.83
CA TRP A 71 8.00 4.37 -7.31
C TRP A 71 7.65 4.47 -8.78
N GLU A 72 7.77 3.37 -9.51
CA GLU A 72 7.20 3.27 -10.86
C GLU A 72 5.65 3.24 -10.81
N PRO A 73 4.96 3.63 -11.90
CA PRO A 73 3.53 3.41 -12.04
C PRO A 73 3.19 1.91 -11.96
N THR A 74 2.13 1.58 -11.22
CA THR A 74 1.70 0.19 -11.01
C THR A 74 0.19 0.05 -11.19
N SER A 75 -0.27 -1.19 -11.23
CA SER A 75 -1.70 -1.52 -11.28
C SER A 75 -2.01 -2.52 -10.19
N GLU A 76 -2.96 -2.18 -9.33
CA GLU A 76 -3.42 -3.04 -8.26
C GLU A 76 -4.54 -3.95 -8.75
N LYS A 77 -4.41 -5.25 -8.47
CA LYS A 77 -5.46 -6.22 -8.71
C LYS A 77 -6.37 -6.28 -7.48
N MET A 78 -7.60 -5.81 -7.65
CA MET A 78 -8.63 -5.85 -6.61
C MET A 78 -9.51 -7.09 -6.78
N THR A 79 -9.62 -7.92 -5.75
CA THR A 79 -10.41 -9.16 -5.76
C THR A 79 -11.22 -9.32 -4.48
N PRO A 80 -12.54 -9.58 -4.57
CA PRO A 80 -13.33 -10.01 -3.42
C PRO A 80 -12.85 -11.37 -2.90
N CYS A 81 -12.67 -11.50 -1.59
CA CYS A 81 -12.29 -12.76 -0.93
C CYS A 81 -12.83 -12.76 0.51
N ASP A 82 -13.60 -13.77 0.90
CA ASP A 82 -14.06 -13.96 2.29
C ASP A 82 -14.75 -12.73 2.92
N GLY A 83 -15.51 -11.98 2.10
CA GLY A 83 -16.24 -10.79 2.55
C GLY A 83 -15.41 -9.50 2.65
N ILE A 84 -14.13 -9.55 2.29
CA ILE A 84 -13.24 -8.38 2.22
C ILE A 84 -12.77 -8.14 0.78
N ILE A 85 -12.21 -6.95 0.51
CA ILE A 85 -11.53 -6.68 -0.77
C ILE A 85 -10.03 -6.83 -0.57
N LYS A 86 -9.42 -7.75 -1.34
CA LYS A 86 -7.97 -7.92 -1.36
C LYS A 86 -7.36 -7.15 -2.53
N GLY A 87 -6.35 -6.36 -2.24
CA GLY A 87 -5.51 -5.68 -3.23
C GLY A 87 -4.14 -6.33 -3.32
N ASP A 88 -3.75 -6.82 -4.50
CA ASP A 88 -2.41 -7.36 -4.74
C ASP A 88 -1.70 -6.52 -5.81
N THR A 89 -0.51 -6.05 -5.49
CA THR A 89 0.31 -5.24 -6.42
C THR A 89 1.76 -5.67 -6.38
N MET A 90 2.37 -5.86 -7.55
CA MET A 90 3.82 -5.87 -7.70
C MET A 90 4.30 -4.44 -7.92
N MET A 91 5.13 -3.94 -7.00
CA MET A 91 5.67 -2.58 -6.99
C MET A 91 7.16 -2.60 -7.30
N TYR A 92 7.65 -1.52 -7.91
CA TYR A 92 9.05 -1.35 -8.29
C TYR A 92 9.55 0.00 -7.77
N LEU A 93 10.46 -0.04 -6.79
CA LEU A 93 11.11 1.14 -6.23
C LEU A 93 12.36 1.43 -7.03
N MET A 94 12.39 2.54 -7.77
CA MET A 94 13.59 2.97 -8.48
C MET A 94 14.70 3.27 -7.48
N VAL A 95 15.92 2.83 -7.79
CA VAL A 95 17.12 3.09 -6.99
C VAL A 95 18.25 3.60 -7.87
N GLU A 96 19.24 4.26 -7.25
CA GLU A 96 20.42 4.75 -7.96
C GLU A 96 21.10 3.68 -8.84
N GLY A 97 21.68 4.12 -9.95
CA GLY A 97 22.32 3.22 -10.93
C GLY A 97 21.34 2.57 -11.91
N GLY A 98 20.11 3.08 -12.04
CA GLY A 98 19.13 2.63 -13.03
C GLY A 98 18.53 1.26 -12.72
N LYS A 99 18.53 0.85 -11.45
CA LYS A 99 17.96 -0.42 -10.99
C LYS A 99 16.62 -0.18 -10.31
N THR A 100 15.87 -1.27 -10.10
CA THR A 100 14.65 -1.27 -9.30
C THR A 100 14.78 -2.28 -8.17
N LEU A 101 14.23 -1.95 -6.99
CA LEU A 101 13.96 -2.89 -5.91
C LEU A 101 12.49 -3.29 -5.98
N LYS A 102 12.21 -4.54 -6.35
CA LYS A 102 10.88 -5.10 -6.43
C LYS A 102 10.32 -5.36 -5.03
N CYS A 103 9.04 -5.10 -4.83
CA CYS A 103 8.32 -5.56 -3.66
C CYS A 103 6.85 -5.90 -3.96
N ARG A 104 6.27 -6.77 -3.15
CA ARG A 104 4.85 -7.13 -3.22
C ARG A 104 4.08 -6.37 -2.15
N TYR A 105 3.00 -5.71 -2.54
CA TYR A 105 2.02 -5.10 -1.66
C TYR A 105 0.79 -5.99 -1.61
N GLU A 106 0.36 -6.32 -0.41
CA GLU A 106 -0.87 -7.06 -0.12
C GLU A 106 -1.72 -6.20 0.81
N ASN A 107 -2.90 -5.77 0.35
CA ASN A 107 -3.86 -4.97 1.09
C ASN A 107 -5.11 -5.80 1.42
N ASN A 108 -5.61 -5.69 2.65
CA ASN A 108 -6.88 -6.29 3.07
C ASN A 108 -7.82 -5.17 3.51
N TYR A 109 -8.73 -4.75 2.63
CA TYR A 109 -9.71 -3.68 2.85
C TYR A 109 -11.04 -4.18 3.39
#